data_AF-A0A920JWH2-F1
#
_entry.id   AF-A0A920JWH2-F1
#
_cell.length_a   1.000
_cell.length_b   1.000
_cell.length_c   1.000
_cell.angle_alpha   90.00
_cell.angle_beta   90.00
_cell.angle_gamma   90.00
#
_symmetry.space_group_name_H-M   'P 1'
#
loop_
_entity.id
_entity.type
_entity.pdbx_description
1 polymer ?
#
loop_
_entity_poly.entity_id
_entity_poly.type
_entity_poly.pdbx_seq_one_letter_code
_entity_poly.pdbx_strand_id
1 'polypeptide(L)'
;MDNIRDKGVESIAIPHNSNGSNGQMFKLTTVAGDPFNAIYAEQRLRNEPIVEITQVKGTSETHPILSSTDEWAQFEISPYRVGTTALSAIEGSYVREALLNGIRLENRGGGNPFRFGFIGSSDTHSAASQNYEKNFVSKLGILSSTAMQRGSVPYTGLSGQFTYYANRLFSFLRPSPLGKNLFVKLNGAVYSGGPNPTFGASGLAAVWAEENTRESIFNAFSRKEVFATSGPRIRLRFFAGYNFDESMLTSVNGIENAYSHGVSMGGTLLKNKSEGESDIQSS
;
A
#
# COMPACT_ATOMS: atom_id res chain seq x y z
N MET A 1 17.68 -0.24 21.07
CA MET A 1 18.69 -0.40 19.99
C MET A 1 19.98 0.35 20.30
N ASP A 2 20.01 1.24 21.30
CA ASP A 2 21.25 1.96 21.65
C ASP A 2 22.36 1.01 22.14
N ASN A 3 22.04 0.02 22.97
CA ASN A 3 23.02 -0.99 23.45
C ASN A 3 23.76 -1.77 22.35
N ILE A 4 23.19 -1.87 21.13
CA ILE A 4 23.88 -2.52 20.00
C ILE A 4 24.70 -1.50 19.19
N ARG A 5 24.28 -0.24 19.12
CA ARG A 5 25.10 0.85 18.56
C ARG A 5 26.34 1.12 19.41
N ASP A 6 26.23 1.02 20.73
CA ASP A 6 27.38 1.13 21.64
C ASP A 6 28.44 0.04 21.40
N LYS A 7 28.05 -1.07 20.74
CA LYS A 7 28.94 -2.15 20.32
C LYS A 7 29.42 -2.01 18.86
N GLY A 8 29.18 -0.86 18.23
CA GLY A 8 29.56 -0.57 16.84
C GLY A 8 28.61 -1.16 15.79
N VAL A 9 27.40 -1.59 16.16
CA VAL A 9 26.41 -2.14 15.22
C VAL A 9 25.32 -1.12 14.93
N GLU A 10 25.35 -0.56 13.72
CA GLU A 10 24.25 0.26 13.22
C GLU A 10 23.00 -0.56 12.97
N SER A 11 21.85 0.02 13.32
CA SER A 11 20.57 -0.67 13.22
C SER A 11 19.42 0.32 13.12
N ILE A 12 18.37 -0.08 12.39
CA ILE A 12 17.08 0.60 12.33
C ILE A 12 15.97 -0.43 12.42
N ALA A 13 14.82 0.00 12.91
CA ALA A 13 13.56 -0.71 12.88
C ALA A 13 12.65 -0.02 11.87
N ILE A 14 11.86 -0.81 11.15
CA ILE A 14 10.87 -0.33 10.19
C ILE A 14 9.52 -0.84 10.70
N PRO A 15 8.74 -0.02 11.42
CA PRO A 15 7.42 -0.45 11.87
C PRO A 15 6.52 -0.73 10.66
N HIS A 16 5.76 -1.81 10.72
CA HIS A 16 5.00 -2.33 9.58
C HIS A 16 3.65 -2.93 10.00
N ASN A 17 2.70 -3.06 9.08
CA ASN A 17 1.30 -3.43 9.34
C ASN A 17 0.61 -2.56 10.43
N SER A 18 0.80 -1.24 10.40
CA SER A 18 0.25 -0.37 11.45
C SER A 18 -1.29 -0.36 11.47
N ASN A 19 -1.95 -0.51 10.31
CA ASN A 19 -3.40 -0.72 10.19
C ASN A 19 -3.92 -1.89 11.04
N GLY A 20 -3.14 -2.96 11.16
CA GLY A 20 -3.46 -4.15 11.94
C GLY A 20 -2.95 -4.12 13.39
N SER A 21 -2.44 -2.98 13.87
CA SER A 21 -1.80 -2.85 15.19
C SER A 21 -2.78 -2.69 16.36
N ASN A 22 -4.06 -2.47 16.09
CA ASN A 22 -5.08 -2.16 17.09
C ASN A 22 -4.74 -0.93 17.93
N GLY A 23 -4.34 0.15 17.26
CA GLY A 23 -4.05 1.45 17.86
C GLY A 23 -2.77 1.49 18.68
N GLN A 24 -1.93 0.44 18.60
CA GLN A 24 -0.72 0.33 19.41
C GLN A 24 0.48 1.03 18.77
N MET A 25 0.53 1.10 17.43
CA MET A 25 1.72 1.58 16.72
C MET A 25 1.98 3.07 16.96
N PHE A 26 0.92 3.88 16.90
CA PHE A 26 1.00 5.34 16.98
C PHE A 26 0.31 5.90 18.22
N LYS A 27 0.38 5.18 19.34
CA LYS A 27 -0.03 5.69 20.66
C LYS A 27 0.60 7.04 20.96
N LEU A 28 -0.13 7.89 21.67
CA LEU A 28 0.32 9.22 22.09
C LEU A 28 1.05 9.26 23.44
N THR A 29 1.24 8.07 24.03
CA THR A 29 1.90 7.89 25.33
C THR A 29 2.88 6.74 25.25
N THR A 30 3.81 6.70 26.20
CA THR A 30 4.68 5.54 26.42
C THR A 30 3.85 4.31 26.83
N VAL A 31 4.52 3.15 26.90
CA VAL A 31 3.90 1.92 27.42
C VAL A 31 3.41 2.10 28.87
N ALA A 32 4.08 2.93 29.66
CA ALA A 32 3.70 3.27 31.02
C ALA A 32 2.53 4.28 31.10
N GLY A 33 2.12 4.87 29.98
CA GLY A 33 1.05 5.87 29.91
C GLY A 33 1.54 7.32 30.01
N ASP A 34 2.85 7.54 30.12
CA ASP A 34 3.42 8.88 30.23
C ASP A 34 3.38 9.64 28.88
N PRO A 35 3.23 10.97 28.89
CA PRO A 35 3.43 11.80 27.71
C PRO A 35 4.83 11.64 27.12
N PHE A 36 4.95 11.75 25.81
CA PHE A 36 6.27 11.80 25.17
C PHE A 36 7.00 13.09 25.51
N ASN A 37 8.32 12.97 25.64
CA ASN A 37 9.25 14.09 25.75
C ASN A 37 10.22 14.10 24.57
N ALA A 38 11.00 15.17 24.44
CA ALA A 38 11.97 15.32 23.35
C ALA A 38 12.98 14.17 23.29
N ILE A 39 13.42 13.64 24.44
CA ILE A 39 14.36 12.52 24.51
C ILE A 39 13.76 11.27 23.87
N TYR A 40 12.51 10.94 24.19
CA TYR A 40 11.79 9.83 23.59
C TYR A 40 11.59 10.04 22.09
N ALA A 41 11.19 11.25 21.68
CA ALA A 41 10.99 11.56 20.26
C ALA A 41 12.27 11.34 19.44
N GLU A 42 13.40 11.86 19.90
CA GLU A 42 14.71 11.67 19.25
C GLU A 42 15.14 10.19 19.25
N GLN A 43 14.94 9.48 20.36
CA GLN A 43 15.24 8.05 20.43
C GLN A 43 14.40 7.26 19.42
N ARG A 44 13.10 7.55 19.31
CA ARG A 44 12.22 6.89 18.35
C ARG A 44 12.64 7.21 16.92
N LEU A 45 12.87 8.48 16.58
CA LEU A 45 13.27 8.86 15.22
C LEU A 45 14.61 8.26 14.78
N ARG A 46 15.56 8.10 15.71
CA ARG A 46 16.83 7.42 15.43
C ARG A 46 16.65 5.92 15.21
N ASN A 47 15.69 5.30 15.88
CA ASN A 47 15.43 3.86 15.78
C ASN A 47 14.46 3.51 14.65
N GLU A 48 13.48 4.37 14.38
CA GLU A 48 12.37 4.17 13.43
C GLU A 48 12.31 5.36 12.46
N PRO A 49 13.35 5.59 11.64
CA PRO A 49 13.40 6.75 10.75
C PRO A 49 12.35 6.68 9.64
N ILE A 50 11.92 5.47 9.27
CA ILE A 50 10.94 5.20 8.22
C ILE A 50 9.87 4.23 8.72
N VAL A 51 8.65 4.36 8.20
CA VAL A 51 7.52 3.47 8.47
C VAL A 51 6.99 2.87 7.18
N GLU A 52 6.60 1.60 7.24
CA GLU A 52 5.90 0.97 6.12
C GLU A 52 4.47 1.51 6.05
N ILE A 53 4.17 2.23 4.98
CA ILE A 53 2.86 2.87 4.77
C ILE A 53 1.91 1.96 3.99
N THR A 54 2.43 1.01 3.21
CA THR A 54 1.62 0.08 2.40
C THR A 54 2.30 -1.27 2.19
N GLN A 55 1.48 -2.34 2.21
CA GLN A 55 1.92 -3.72 2.15
C GLN A 55 0.80 -4.63 1.60
N VAL A 56 1.08 -5.91 1.33
CA VAL A 56 0.05 -6.90 0.94
C VAL A 56 -1.13 -6.97 1.92
N LYS A 57 -0.95 -6.64 3.21
CA LYS A 57 -2.01 -6.61 4.22
C LYS A 57 -2.74 -5.25 4.28
N GLY A 58 -2.75 -4.54 3.16
CA GLY A 58 -3.45 -3.28 2.98
C GLY A 58 -2.59 -2.06 3.28
N THR A 59 -3.13 -0.90 2.93
CA THR A 59 -2.51 0.39 3.23
C THR A 59 -2.74 0.78 4.68
N SER A 60 -1.72 1.38 5.29
CA SER A 60 -1.79 2.02 6.61
C SER A 60 -1.78 3.55 6.50
N GLU A 61 -1.99 4.11 5.31
CA GLU A 61 -1.93 5.54 5.04
C GLU A 61 -3.02 6.31 5.80
N THR A 62 -4.30 6.03 5.52
CA THR A 62 -5.45 6.64 6.18
C THR A 62 -6.67 5.72 6.20
N HIS A 63 -7.77 6.19 6.80
CA HIS A 63 -9.05 5.50 6.84
C HIS A 63 -10.20 6.50 6.60
N PRO A 64 -11.35 6.10 6.01
CA PRO A 64 -12.45 7.04 5.73
C PRO A 64 -13.03 7.72 6.99
N ILE A 65 -12.95 7.08 8.15
CA ILE A 65 -13.35 7.69 9.43
C ILE A 65 -12.41 8.84 9.84
N LEU A 66 -11.12 8.76 9.49
CA LEU A 66 -10.11 9.78 9.81
C LEU A 66 -10.02 10.88 8.74
N SER A 67 -10.32 10.54 7.49
CA SER A 67 -10.24 11.43 6.32
C SER A 67 -11.55 11.39 5.51
N SER A 68 -12.65 11.82 6.11
CA SER A 68 -14.01 11.66 5.55
C SER A 68 -14.28 12.38 4.23
N THR A 69 -13.48 13.39 3.90
CA THR A 69 -13.57 14.17 2.65
C THR A 69 -12.63 13.65 1.56
N ASP A 70 -11.79 12.67 1.86
CA ASP A 70 -10.85 12.08 0.90
C ASP A 70 -11.48 10.84 0.26
N GLU A 71 -11.82 10.96 -1.03
CA GLU A 71 -12.44 9.89 -1.81
C GLU A 71 -11.54 8.65 -1.93
N TRP A 72 -10.23 8.80 -1.73
CA TRP A 72 -9.24 7.72 -1.81
C TRP A 72 -8.93 7.10 -0.44
N ALA A 73 -9.54 7.59 0.65
CA ALA A 73 -9.28 7.09 2.00
C ALA A 73 -9.68 5.63 2.22
N GLN A 74 -10.47 5.03 1.31
CA GLN A 74 -10.88 3.61 1.36
C GLN A 74 -10.00 2.70 0.50
N PHE A 75 -8.93 3.22 -0.11
CA PHE A 75 -8.04 2.43 -0.96
C PHE A 75 -7.38 1.28 -0.17
N GLU A 76 -7.43 0.05 -0.68
CA GLU A 76 -6.72 -1.14 -0.16
C GLU A 76 -6.77 -1.34 1.38
N ILE A 77 -7.94 -1.12 2.01
CA ILE A 77 -8.08 -1.28 3.46
C ILE A 77 -8.22 -2.75 3.87
N SER A 78 -7.35 -3.19 4.79
CA SER A 78 -7.53 -4.42 5.55
C SER A 78 -7.89 -4.07 6.99
N PRO A 79 -9.11 -4.39 7.47
CA PRO A 79 -9.61 -3.91 8.76
C PRO A 79 -9.25 -4.81 9.94
N TYR A 80 -8.49 -5.89 9.72
CA TYR A 80 -8.24 -6.93 10.72
C TYR A 80 -6.92 -6.74 11.46
N ARG A 81 -6.88 -7.16 12.73
CA ARG A 81 -5.61 -7.25 13.46
C ARG A 81 -4.75 -8.35 12.85
N VAL A 82 -3.43 -8.15 12.85
CA VAL A 82 -2.48 -9.11 12.29
C VAL A 82 -2.67 -10.49 12.94
N GLY A 83 -2.83 -11.53 12.11
CA GLY A 83 -2.96 -12.92 12.56
C GLY A 83 -4.33 -13.32 13.11
N THR A 84 -5.35 -12.45 13.03
CA THR A 84 -6.70 -12.71 13.57
C THR A 84 -7.79 -12.28 12.58
N THR A 85 -9.06 -12.56 12.90
CA THR A 85 -10.22 -11.94 12.20
C THR A 85 -10.92 -10.88 13.05
N ALA A 86 -10.32 -10.49 14.17
CA ALA A 86 -10.79 -9.37 14.97
C ALA A 86 -10.51 -8.06 14.24
N LEU A 87 -11.43 -7.11 14.35
CA LEU A 87 -11.22 -5.77 13.80
C LEU A 87 -10.12 -5.04 14.57
N SER A 88 -9.31 -4.28 13.84
CA SER A 88 -8.30 -3.39 14.40
C SER A 88 -8.91 -2.05 14.74
N ALA A 89 -8.53 -1.46 15.88
CA ALA A 89 -8.86 -0.07 16.19
C ALA A 89 -8.28 0.87 15.12
N ILE A 90 -9.05 1.88 14.73
CA ILE A 90 -8.64 2.85 13.70
C ILE A 90 -7.67 3.87 14.28
N GLU A 91 -8.05 4.51 15.39
CA GLU A 91 -7.20 5.49 16.08
C GLU A 91 -5.88 4.85 16.54
N GLY A 92 -4.77 5.52 16.23
CA GLY A 92 -3.42 5.06 16.55
C GLY A 92 -2.87 3.98 15.60
N SER A 93 -3.59 3.65 14.51
CA SER A 93 -3.18 2.63 13.53
C SER A 93 -2.78 3.20 12.17
N TYR A 94 -3.07 4.47 11.87
CA TYR A 94 -2.83 5.04 10.54
C TYR A 94 -1.77 6.15 10.55
N VAL A 95 -0.95 6.15 9.50
CA VAL A 95 0.23 7.00 9.35
C VAL A 95 -0.14 8.47 9.21
N ARG A 96 -1.17 8.83 8.42
CA ARG A 96 -1.60 10.22 8.26
C ARG A 96 -2.06 10.84 9.58
N GLU A 97 -2.76 10.07 10.40
CA GLU A 97 -3.16 10.50 11.75
C GLU A 97 -1.94 10.67 12.66
N ALA A 98 -0.98 9.75 12.60
CA ALA A 98 0.26 9.84 13.37
C ALA A 98 1.06 11.12 13.03
N LEU A 99 1.17 11.48 11.74
CA LEU A 99 1.82 12.71 11.30
C LEU A 99 1.12 13.96 11.87
N LEU A 100 -0.22 14.01 11.79
CA LEU A 100 -1.01 15.11 12.37
C LEU A 100 -0.80 15.22 13.88
N ASN A 101 -0.84 14.09 14.58
CA ASN A 101 -0.59 14.05 16.02
C ASN A 101 0.84 14.43 16.38
N GLY A 102 1.83 14.08 15.55
CA GLY A 102 3.22 14.49 15.70
C GLY A 102 3.38 16.01 15.69
N ILE A 103 2.75 16.70 14.72
CA ILE A 103 2.73 18.17 14.65
C ILE A 103 2.08 18.77 15.92
N ARG A 104 0.99 18.17 16.41
CA ARG A 104 0.33 18.62 17.64
C ARG A 104 1.20 18.45 18.88
N LEU A 105 1.97 17.35 18.97
CA LEU A 105 2.89 17.09 20.09
C LEU A 105 4.07 18.06 20.06
N GLU A 106 4.60 18.36 18.87
CA GLU A 106 5.67 19.33 18.65
C GLU A 106 5.25 20.73 19.10
N ASN A 107 4.06 21.18 18.71
CA ASN A 107 3.50 22.47 19.12
C ASN A 107 3.26 22.59 20.64
N ARG A 108 3.18 21.47 21.36
CA ARG A 108 3.05 21.41 22.83
C ARG A 108 4.39 21.25 23.56
N GLY A 109 5.52 21.21 22.83
CA GLY A 109 6.86 21.07 23.39
C GLY A 109 7.28 19.63 23.73
N GLY A 110 6.49 18.62 23.37
CA GLY A 110 6.79 17.20 23.62
C GLY A 110 7.76 16.57 22.60
N GLY A 111 8.12 17.31 21.55
CA GLY A 111 8.82 16.77 20.38
C GLY A 111 7.91 16.00 19.42
N ASN A 112 8.46 15.57 18.29
CA ASN A 112 7.69 14.89 17.22
C ASN A 112 8.20 13.46 16.96
N PRO A 113 7.63 12.44 17.64
CA PRO A 113 8.06 11.06 17.47
C PRO A 113 7.62 10.43 16.13
N PHE A 114 6.76 11.10 15.36
CA PHE A 114 6.15 10.57 14.13
C PHE A 114 6.69 11.22 12.85
N ARG A 115 7.79 11.96 12.95
CA ARG A 115 8.48 12.58 11.80
C ARG A 115 9.29 11.56 11.00
N PHE A 116 8.68 10.46 10.58
CA PHE A 116 9.32 9.40 9.78
C PHE A 116 9.19 9.63 8.27
N GLY A 117 9.97 8.91 7.47
CA GLY A 117 9.75 8.73 6.02
C GLY A 117 8.92 7.50 5.71
N PHE A 118 8.71 7.20 4.43
CA PHE A 118 7.80 6.13 4.00
C PHE A 118 8.46 5.08 3.14
N ILE A 119 8.11 3.82 3.38
CA ILE A 119 8.50 2.67 2.56
C ILE A 119 7.27 1.83 2.25
N GLY A 120 7.28 1.16 1.09
CA GLY A 120 6.31 0.13 0.73
C GLY A 120 6.99 -1.23 0.67
N SER A 121 6.27 -2.31 0.96
CA SER A 121 6.85 -3.65 0.93
C SER A 121 5.91 -4.69 0.35
N SER A 122 6.48 -5.81 -0.09
CA SER A 122 5.71 -6.94 -0.57
C SER A 122 5.27 -7.88 0.55
N ASP A 123 6.17 -8.36 1.39
CA ASP A 123 5.89 -9.30 2.49
C ASP A 123 4.95 -10.47 2.06
N THR A 124 5.30 -11.06 0.92
CA THR A 124 4.57 -12.14 0.24
C THR A 124 4.87 -13.53 0.79
N HIS A 125 5.82 -13.71 1.73
CA HIS A 125 6.14 -14.99 2.42
C HIS A 125 6.35 -16.23 1.53
N SER A 126 6.55 -16.06 0.22
CA SER A 126 6.55 -17.15 -0.76
C SER A 126 7.85 -17.27 -1.54
N ALA A 127 8.90 -16.56 -1.11
CA ALA A 127 10.15 -16.34 -1.86
C ALA A 127 9.97 -15.75 -3.28
N ALA A 128 8.73 -15.47 -3.69
CA ALA A 128 8.36 -14.86 -4.95
C ALA A 128 7.70 -13.50 -4.71
N SER A 129 7.92 -12.57 -5.64
CA SER A 129 7.28 -11.26 -5.62
C SER A 129 6.13 -11.23 -6.63
N GLN A 130 4.92 -10.93 -6.17
CA GLN A 130 3.72 -10.81 -6.99
C GLN A 130 3.17 -9.40 -6.90
N ASN A 131 3.97 -8.44 -7.35
CA ASN A 131 3.70 -7.02 -7.14
C ASN A 131 2.82 -6.42 -8.25
N TYR A 132 2.24 -7.24 -9.13
CA TYR A 132 1.40 -6.79 -10.25
C TYR A 132 0.02 -7.41 -10.10
N GLU A 133 -1.01 -6.56 -10.02
CA GLU A 133 -2.43 -6.96 -9.86
C GLU A 133 -2.83 -8.10 -10.81
N LYS A 134 -2.50 -7.99 -12.11
CA LYS A 134 -2.86 -9.01 -13.12
C LYS A 134 -2.34 -10.43 -12.83
N ASN A 135 -1.27 -10.55 -12.03
CA ASN A 135 -0.59 -11.81 -11.73
C ASN A 135 -0.65 -12.14 -10.23
N PHE A 136 -1.44 -11.40 -9.44
CA PHE A 136 -1.48 -11.56 -8.00
C PHE A 136 -2.29 -12.80 -7.60
N VAL A 137 -1.71 -13.67 -6.78
CA VAL A 137 -2.38 -14.88 -6.28
C VAL A 137 -2.30 -15.04 -4.75
N SER A 138 -2.20 -13.92 -4.02
CA SER A 138 -2.11 -13.86 -2.54
C SER A 138 -0.74 -14.28 -1.95
N LYS A 139 -0.56 -14.11 -0.62
CA LYS A 139 0.73 -14.28 0.10
C LYS A 139 0.96 -15.64 0.76
N LEU A 140 -0.07 -16.41 1.12
CA LEU A 140 0.09 -17.49 2.13
C LEU A 140 0.41 -18.88 1.54
N GLY A 141 0.89 -18.95 0.29
CA GLY A 141 1.19 -20.21 -0.39
C GLY A 141 -0.02 -21.16 -0.37
N ILE A 142 0.11 -22.31 0.29
CA ILE A 142 -0.94 -23.35 0.41
C ILE A 142 -2.24 -22.82 1.04
N LEU A 143 -2.16 -21.85 1.96
CA LEU A 143 -3.36 -21.31 2.63
C LEU A 143 -4.14 -20.31 1.76
N SER A 144 -3.61 -19.94 0.60
CA SER A 144 -4.28 -19.04 -0.35
C SER A 144 -4.07 -19.46 -1.82
N SER A 145 -3.79 -20.74 -2.08
CA SER A 145 -3.42 -21.24 -3.40
C SER A 145 -4.61 -21.33 -4.36
N THR A 146 -5.82 -21.55 -3.81
CA THR A 146 -7.05 -21.66 -4.59
C THR A 146 -7.88 -20.37 -4.58
N ALA A 147 -8.70 -20.18 -5.62
CA ALA A 147 -9.62 -19.05 -5.70
C ALA A 147 -10.65 -19.05 -4.54
N MET A 148 -11.06 -20.22 -4.04
CA MET A 148 -11.97 -20.33 -2.89
C MET A 148 -11.31 -19.77 -1.61
N GLN A 149 -10.08 -20.18 -1.30
CA GLN A 149 -9.35 -19.72 -0.10
C GLN A 149 -9.07 -18.21 -0.10
N ARG A 150 -8.97 -17.60 -1.29
CA ARG A 150 -8.84 -16.14 -1.46
C ARG A 150 -10.18 -15.41 -1.38
N GLY A 151 -11.30 -16.12 -1.27
CA GLY A 151 -12.64 -15.54 -1.31
C GLY A 151 -13.06 -15.02 -2.68
N SER A 152 -12.32 -15.36 -3.76
CA SER A 152 -12.63 -14.90 -5.12
C SER A 152 -13.82 -15.65 -5.74
N VAL A 153 -14.04 -16.90 -5.34
CA VAL A 153 -15.19 -17.72 -5.75
C VAL A 153 -15.83 -18.37 -4.52
N PRO A 154 -17.14 -18.64 -4.55
CA PRO A 154 -17.80 -19.25 -3.41
C PRO A 154 -17.41 -20.72 -3.24
N TYR A 155 -17.58 -21.24 -2.03
CA TYR A 155 -17.62 -22.67 -1.78
C TYR A 155 -18.84 -23.29 -2.48
N THR A 156 -18.63 -24.37 -3.23
CA THR A 156 -19.66 -25.04 -4.03
C THR A 156 -20.37 -26.15 -3.28
N GLY A 157 -21.69 -26.28 -3.46
CA GLY A 157 -22.49 -27.40 -2.96
C GLY A 157 -22.92 -27.29 -1.49
N LEU A 158 -23.47 -28.38 -0.94
CA LEU A 158 -23.96 -28.46 0.45
C LEU A 158 -22.84 -28.27 1.50
N SER A 159 -21.59 -28.52 1.10
CA SER A 159 -20.42 -28.32 1.95
C SER A 159 -20.24 -26.87 2.39
N GLY A 160 -20.54 -25.89 1.53
CA GLY A 160 -20.36 -24.46 1.87
C GLY A 160 -21.26 -24.00 3.01
N GLN A 161 -22.57 -24.32 2.95
CA GLN A 161 -23.49 -23.99 4.04
C GLN A 161 -23.12 -24.72 5.32
N PHE A 162 -22.79 -26.01 5.22
CA PHE A 162 -22.33 -26.79 6.36
C PHE A 162 -21.09 -26.16 7.01
N THR A 163 -20.05 -25.82 6.23
CA THR A 163 -18.82 -25.16 6.71
C THR A 163 -19.12 -23.85 7.42
N TYR A 164 -20.02 -23.02 6.87
CA TYR A 164 -20.41 -21.75 7.48
C TYR A 164 -21.05 -21.94 8.87
N TYR A 165 -22.06 -22.80 8.96
CA TYR A 165 -22.75 -23.05 10.23
C TYR A 165 -21.88 -23.81 11.24
N ALA A 166 -21.09 -24.78 10.77
CA ALA A 166 -20.12 -25.51 11.59
C ALA A 166 -19.06 -24.57 12.17
N ASN A 167 -18.52 -23.63 11.38
CA ASN A 167 -17.58 -22.64 11.87
C ASN A 167 -18.21 -21.75 12.94
N ARG A 168 -19.44 -21.26 12.73
CA ARG A 168 -20.14 -20.45 13.74
C ARG A 168 -20.38 -21.20 15.04
N LEU A 169 -20.84 -22.45 14.98
CA LEU A 169 -21.06 -23.28 16.15
C LEU A 169 -19.74 -23.58 16.87
N PHE A 170 -18.71 -23.96 16.11
CA PHE A 170 -17.39 -24.25 16.67
C PHE A 170 -16.78 -23.01 17.32
N SER A 171 -16.82 -21.84 16.68
CA SER A 171 -16.32 -20.59 17.28
C SER A 171 -17.11 -20.15 18.51
N PHE A 172 -18.39 -20.50 18.61
CA PHE A 172 -19.19 -20.27 19.81
C PHE A 172 -18.77 -21.21 20.96
N LEU A 173 -18.59 -22.51 20.67
CA LEU A 173 -18.22 -23.51 21.68
C LEU A 173 -16.73 -23.46 22.06
N ARG A 174 -15.87 -23.04 21.13
CA ARG A 174 -14.41 -22.96 21.25
C ARG A 174 -13.91 -21.68 20.57
N PRO A 175 -13.97 -20.54 21.28
CA PRO A 175 -13.45 -19.28 20.77
C PRO A 175 -11.97 -19.38 20.38
N SER A 176 -11.61 -18.82 19.23
CA SER A 176 -10.22 -18.71 18.77
C SER A 176 -9.98 -17.33 18.15
N PRO A 177 -8.71 -16.89 18.02
CA PRO A 177 -8.39 -15.62 17.35
C PRO A 177 -8.86 -15.54 15.90
N LEU A 178 -9.06 -16.68 15.24
CA LEU A 178 -9.62 -16.75 13.89
C LEU A 178 -11.13 -16.48 13.87
N GLY A 179 -11.83 -16.67 14.98
CA GLY A 179 -13.22 -16.27 15.17
C GLY A 179 -14.23 -16.86 14.17
N LYS A 180 -15.46 -16.34 14.25
CA LYS A 180 -16.61 -16.77 13.43
C LYS A 180 -16.66 -16.14 12.03
N ASN A 181 -15.73 -15.23 11.73
CA ASN A 181 -15.70 -14.44 10.50
C ASN A 181 -14.80 -15.06 9.41
N LEU A 182 -14.32 -16.29 9.63
CA LEU A 182 -13.57 -17.06 8.64
C LEU A 182 -14.37 -17.35 7.36
N PHE A 183 -15.70 -17.33 7.46
CA PHE A 183 -16.60 -17.51 6.33
C PHE A 183 -17.70 -16.45 6.36
N VAL A 184 -18.01 -15.90 5.20
CA VAL A 184 -19.07 -14.91 5.02
C VAL A 184 -20.10 -15.42 4.01
N LYS A 185 -21.36 -15.00 4.17
CA LYS A 185 -22.45 -15.37 3.26
C LYS A 185 -22.87 -14.12 2.49
N LEU A 186 -22.73 -14.16 1.17
CA LEU A 186 -23.05 -13.07 0.24
C LEU A 186 -24.01 -13.62 -0.82
N ASN A 187 -25.19 -13.00 -0.96
CA ASN A 187 -26.20 -13.40 -1.95
C ASN A 187 -26.53 -14.91 -1.93
N GLY A 188 -26.58 -15.50 -0.73
CA GLY A 188 -26.87 -16.93 -0.54
C GLY A 188 -25.65 -17.86 -0.67
N ALA A 189 -24.56 -17.42 -1.29
CA ALA A 189 -23.33 -18.19 -1.44
C ALA A 189 -22.34 -17.93 -0.29
N VAL A 190 -21.49 -18.91 0.02
CA VAL A 190 -20.51 -18.84 1.13
C VAL A 190 -19.12 -18.60 0.55
N TYR A 191 -18.39 -17.63 1.09
CA TYR A 191 -17.03 -17.26 0.69
C TYR A 191 -16.09 -17.34 1.89
N SER A 192 -14.79 -17.48 1.64
CA SER A 192 -13.78 -17.21 2.67
C SER A 192 -13.86 -15.75 3.09
N GLY A 193 -13.85 -15.52 4.40
CA GLY A 193 -13.82 -14.20 5.04
C GLY A 193 -12.48 -13.93 5.71
N GLY A 194 -12.47 -12.96 6.63
CA GLY A 194 -11.26 -12.56 7.34
C GLY A 194 -10.27 -11.79 6.46
N PRO A 195 -8.96 -11.86 6.75
CA PRO A 195 -7.95 -11.03 6.07
C PRO A 195 -7.54 -11.54 4.68
N ASN A 196 -7.74 -12.82 4.36
CA ASN A 196 -7.27 -13.35 3.07
C ASN A 196 -7.86 -12.63 1.84
N PRO A 197 -9.16 -12.32 1.80
CA PRO A 197 -9.76 -11.59 0.67
C PRO A 197 -9.36 -10.12 0.59
N THR A 198 -8.74 -9.56 1.63
CA THR A 198 -8.31 -8.14 1.65
C THR A 198 -6.85 -7.96 1.24
N PHE A 199 -6.13 -9.04 0.91
CA PHE A 199 -4.77 -8.93 0.45
C PHE A 199 -4.71 -8.40 -0.99
N GLY A 200 -3.84 -7.41 -1.23
CA GLY A 200 -3.66 -6.76 -2.55
C GLY A 200 -2.25 -6.94 -3.09
N ALA A 201 -1.98 -6.47 -4.31
CA ALA A 201 -0.71 -6.72 -4.99
C ALA A 201 0.48 -5.87 -4.49
N SER A 202 0.68 -5.75 -3.17
CA SER A 202 1.93 -5.33 -2.51
C SER A 202 2.50 -3.94 -2.86
N GLY A 203 3.24 -3.37 -1.90
CA GLY A 203 4.03 -2.16 -2.13
C GLY A 203 5.41 -2.45 -2.72
N LEU A 204 5.99 -1.48 -3.43
CA LEU A 204 7.44 -1.43 -3.71
C LEU A 204 8.11 -0.37 -2.86
N ALA A 205 9.33 -0.69 -2.43
CA ALA A 205 10.29 0.27 -1.91
C ALA A 205 11.13 0.79 -3.07
N ALA A 206 11.28 2.11 -3.15
CA ALA A 206 12.28 2.74 -3.98
C ALA A 206 13.19 3.58 -3.09
N VAL A 207 14.50 3.39 -3.25
CA VAL A 207 15.53 3.98 -2.39
C VAL A 207 16.43 4.82 -3.25
N TRP A 208 16.61 6.08 -2.86
CA TRP A 208 17.58 6.95 -3.49
C TRP A 208 18.92 6.79 -2.76
N ALA A 209 19.84 6.06 -3.38
CA ALA A 209 21.17 5.83 -2.85
C ALA A 209 22.21 6.22 -3.90
N GLU A 210 23.36 6.73 -3.44
CA GLU A 210 24.45 7.17 -4.31
C GLU A 210 25.12 5.97 -5.01
N GLU A 211 25.08 4.80 -4.38
CA GLU A 211 25.68 3.56 -4.88
C GLU A 211 24.80 2.35 -4.54
N ASN A 212 24.92 1.26 -5.30
CA ASN A 212 24.25 0.00 -5.00
C ASN A 212 25.07 -0.85 -3.99
N THR A 213 25.31 -0.27 -2.81
CA THR A 213 26.00 -0.92 -1.68
C THR A 213 25.07 -0.98 -0.47
N ARG A 214 25.30 -1.94 0.43
CA ARG A 214 24.49 -2.09 1.66
C ARG A 214 24.53 -0.80 2.48
N GLU A 215 25.71 -0.21 2.57
CA GLU A 215 26.01 0.98 3.35
C GLU A 215 25.29 2.20 2.77
N SER A 216 25.36 2.41 1.44
CA SER A 216 24.68 3.55 0.80
C SER A 216 23.15 3.44 0.91
N ILE A 217 22.59 2.23 0.74
CA ILE A 217 21.16 1.96 0.92
C ILE A 217 20.73 2.18 2.39
N PHE A 218 21.50 1.68 3.34
CA PHE A 218 21.21 1.86 4.78
C PHE A 218 21.26 3.34 5.19
N ASN A 219 22.23 4.09 4.66
CA ASN A 219 22.34 5.52 4.89
C ASN A 219 21.15 6.28 4.29
N ALA A 220 20.67 5.89 3.10
CA ALA A 220 19.45 6.45 2.50
C ALA A 220 18.21 6.20 3.38
N PHE A 221 18.07 5.00 3.98
CA PHE A 221 17.01 4.72 4.95
C PHE A 221 17.07 5.64 6.17
N SER A 222 18.27 5.86 6.71
CA SER A 222 18.49 6.76 7.85
C SER A 222 18.14 8.22 7.51
N ARG A 223 18.45 8.66 6.27
CA ARG A 223 18.09 9.99 5.75
C ARG A 223 16.64 10.10 5.27
N LYS A 224 15.88 9.00 5.25
CA LYS A 224 14.47 8.94 4.79
C LYS A 224 14.33 9.20 3.28
N GLU A 225 15.37 8.93 2.52
CA GLU A 225 15.42 9.06 1.05
C GLU A 225 14.78 7.82 0.39
N VAL A 226 13.53 7.57 0.75
CA VAL A 226 12.75 6.39 0.39
C VAL A 226 11.34 6.82 0.02
N PHE A 227 10.77 6.18 -0.99
CA PHE A 227 9.34 6.31 -1.27
C PHE A 227 8.67 4.95 -1.48
N ALA A 228 7.35 4.96 -1.28
CA ALA A 228 6.46 3.82 -1.44
C ALA A 228 5.59 3.98 -2.68
N THR A 229 5.29 2.89 -3.38
CA THR A 229 4.27 2.85 -4.44
C THR A 229 3.45 1.57 -4.33
N SER A 230 2.13 1.66 -4.51
CA SER A 230 1.18 0.54 -4.55
C SER A 230 0.21 0.70 -5.73
N GLY A 231 -0.63 -0.30 -5.94
CA GLY A 231 -1.71 -0.28 -6.90
C GLY A 231 -1.26 -0.45 -8.36
N PRO A 232 -2.17 -0.15 -9.31
CA PRO A 232 -1.89 -0.27 -10.73
C PRO A 232 -0.77 0.66 -11.18
N ARG A 233 0.36 0.10 -11.65
CA ARG A 233 1.47 0.85 -12.24
C ARG A 233 1.17 1.13 -13.71
N ILE A 234 0.17 1.97 -13.95
CA ILE A 234 -0.31 2.30 -15.29
C ILE A 234 0.81 3.01 -16.04
N ARG A 235 1.24 2.42 -17.16
CA ARG A 235 2.16 3.08 -18.09
C ARG A 235 1.35 4.02 -18.96
N LEU A 236 1.34 5.31 -18.61
CA LEU A 236 0.71 6.34 -19.43
C LEU A 236 1.68 6.78 -20.54
N ARG A 237 1.12 6.94 -21.73
CA ARG A 237 1.78 7.57 -22.88
C ARG A 237 0.77 8.50 -23.53
N PHE A 238 1.13 9.76 -23.70
CA PHE A 238 0.27 10.73 -24.36
C PHE A 238 0.89 11.10 -25.69
N PHE A 239 0.05 11.14 -26.73
CA PHE A 239 0.43 11.49 -28.08
C PHE A 239 -0.59 12.46 -28.67
N ALA A 240 -0.15 13.35 -29.55
CA ALA A 240 -1.01 14.19 -30.36
C ALA A 240 -0.52 14.18 -31.82
N GLY A 241 -1.44 14.13 -32.78
CA GLY A 241 -1.14 14.14 -34.20
C GLY A 241 -2.40 14.41 -35.02
N TYR A 242 -2.25 15.04 -36.18
CA TYR A 242 -3.40 15.39 -37.04
C TYR A 242 -4.02 14.19 -37.76
N ASN A 243 -3.25 13.10 -37.89
CA ASN A 243 -3.64 11.90 -38.67
C ASN A 243 -3.92 10.69 -37.76
N PHE A 244 -4.37 10.95 -36.52
CA PHE A 244 -4.81 9.88 -35.64
C PHE A 244 -6.25 9.48 -35.94
N ASP A 245 -6.48 8.18 -35.96
CA ASP A 245 -7.79 7.58 -36.23
C ASP A 245 -8.25 6.73 -35.05
N GLU A 246 -9.56 6.63 -34.81
CA GLU A 246 -10.14 5.93 -33.65
C GLU A 246 -9.82 4.43 -33.65
N SER A 247 -9.61 3.82 -34.83
CA SER A 247 -9.20 2.42 -34.95
C SER A 247 -7.84 2.13 -34.29
N MET A 248 -7.01 3.15 -34.07
CA MET A 248 -5.73 3.02 -33.38
C MET A 248 -5.88 2.61 -31.91
N LEU A 249 -7.03 2.87 -31.27
CA LEU A 249 -7.27 2.51 -29.86
C LEU A 249 -7.34 1.00 -29.64
N THR A 250 -7.76 0.24 -30.65
CA THR A 250 -7.95 -1.21 -30.57
C THR A 250 -6.97 -2.00 -31.45
N SER A 251 -6.18 -1.32 -32.28
CA SER A 251 -5.18 -1.94 -33.14
C SER A 251 -3.98 -2.45 -32.34
N VAL A 252 -3.47 -3.64 -32.69
CA VAL A 252 -2.26 -4.24 -32.10
C VAL A 252 -1.04 -3.31 -32.26
N ASN A 253 -1.00 -2.51 -33.34
CA ASN A 253 0.11 -1.61 -33.67
C ASN A 253 -0.20 -0.13 -33.37
N GLY A 254 -1.29 0.17 -32.63
CA GLY A 254 -1.73 1.55 -32.37
C GLY A 254 -0.66 2.43 -31.70
N ILE A 255 0.13 1.85 -30.80
CA ILE A 255 1.25 2.53 -30.13
C ILE A 255 2.37 2.88 -31.11
N GLU A 256 2.76 1.95 -31.97
CA GLU A 256 3.82 2.16 -32.96
C GLU A 256 3.41 3.25 -33.95
N ASN A 257 2.16 3.23 -34.41
CA ASN A 257 1.58 4.27 -35.25
C ASN A 257 1.56 5.64 -34.57
N ALA A 258 1.28 5.70 -33.26
CA ALA A 258 1.32 6.94 -32.49
C ALA A 258 2.74 7.52 -32.38
N TYR A 259 3.76 6.66 -32.31
CA TYR A 259 5.17 7.08 -32.34
C TYR A 259 5.62 7.54 -33.74
N SER A 260 5.15 6.91 -34.80
CA SER A 260 5.59 7.24 -36.17
C SER A 260 4.88 8.46 -36.76
N HIS A 261 3.62 8.71 -36.39
CA HIS A 261 2.80 9.78 -37.01
C HIS A 261 2.37 10.89 -36.03
N GLY A 262 2.75 10.78 -34.76
CA GLY A 262 2.39 11.74 -33.73
C GLY A 262 3.58 12.34 -33.01
N VAL A 263 3.27 13.21 -32.07
CA VAL A 263 4.21 13.85 -31.16
C VAL A 263 3.88 13.37 -29.75
N SER A 264 4.87 12.79 -29.07
CA SER A 264 4.71 12.36 -27.68
C SER A 264 4.65 13.56 -26.72
N MET A 265 4.08 13.35 -25.54
CA MET A 265 4.07 14.31 -24.43
C MET A 265 5.42 15.02 -24.27
N GLY A 266 5.40 16.35 -24.21
CA GLY A 266 6.60 17.19 -24.12
C GLY A 266 7.21 17.64 -25.46
N GLY A 267 6.74 17.10 -26.60
CA GLY A 267 7.10 17.59 -27.93
C GLY A 267 6.21 18.74 -28.41
N THR A 268 6.63 19.41 -29.50
CA THR A 268 5.85 20.48 -30.14
C THR A 268 5.10 19.93 -31.35
N LEU A 269 3.78 20.04 -31.38
CA LEU A 269 2.95 19.72 -32.54
C LEU A 269 2.93 20.92 -33.49
N LEU A 270 3.63 20.83 -34.62
CA LEU A 270 3.70 21.89 -35.62
C LEU A 270 2.50 21.80 -36.57
N LYS A 271 1.85 22.92 -36.85
CA LYS A 271 0.71 23.00 -37.79
C LYS A 271 1.09 22.39 -39.14
N ASN A 272 0.24 21.50 -39.68
CA ASN A 272 0.41 20.98 -41.03
C ASN A 272 0.49 22.14 -42.03
N LYS A 273 1.61 22.22 -42.76
CA LYS A 273 1.92 23.28 -43.73
C LYS A 273 1.22 23.06 -45.07
N SER A 274 -0.04 22.63 -45.05
CA SER A 274 -0.80 22.21 -46.23
C SER A 274 -2.20 22.83 -46.27
N GLU A 275 -2.30 24.14 -46.00
CA GLU A 275 -3.43 24.95 -46.43
C GLU A 275 -3.05 26.45 -46.31
N GLY A 276 -2.69 27.04 -47.45
CA GLY A 276 -2.60 28.49 -47.64
C GLY A 276 -1.19 29.09 -47.57
N GLU A 277 -0.39 28.96 -48.63
CA GLU A 277 0.62 29.98 -49.01
C GLU A 277 1.11 29.76 -50.46
N SER A 278 1.23 30.87 -51.22
CA SER A 278 1.59 31.06 -52.65
C SER A 278 0.42 30.87 -53.65
N ASP A 279 -0.05 31.88 -54.40
CA ASP A 279 0.68 32.92 -55.15
C ASP A 279 0.03 34.32 -55.09
N ILE A 280 0.80 35.34 -54.73
CA ILE A 280 0.65 36.69 -55.29
C ILE A 280 1.90 36.92 -56.14
N GLN A 281 1.77 36.71 -57.45
CA GLN A 281 2.76 37.14 -58.43
C GLN A 281 2.65 38.65 -58.64
N SER A 282 3.82 39.29 -58.65
CA SER A 282 4.03 40.66 -59.09
C SER A 282 3.78 40.81 -60.59
N SER A 283 2.98 41.80 -60.96
CA SER A 283 3.09 42.56 -62.21
C SER A 283 2.54 43.96 -62.00
#